data_AF-A0A1X1UXT2-F1
#
_entry.id   AF-A0A1X1UXT2-F1
#
_cell.length_a   1.000
_cell.length_b   1.000
_cell.length_c   1.000
_cell.angle_alpha   90.00
_cell.angle_beta   90.00
_cell.angle_gamma   90.00
#
_symmetry.space_group_name_H-M   'P 1'
#
loop_
_entity.id
_entity.type
_entity.pdbx_description
1 polymer ?
#
loop_
_entity_poly.entity_id
_entity_poly.type
_entity_poly.pdbx_seq_one_letter_code
_entity_poly.pdbx_strand_id
1 'polypeptide(L)'
;MFRTVTAALSTTCAALVLVGCQTTIGGRALSPLYDPFEVGGLPATDGPSGIRDDGPQPTGTVHGTDNGEDDRLALLAINDVAQFWEQHYSESLHGTFTPVEDLVSYDSTVQGGKRVCGNRTYKLANAFYCPPENLMAWDRGLFVPTGRRFFGDVAIAGLIGHEYGHAVQSMADLVNENTPTIVAEQQADCFGGVYLRWVAEGHSPRFIMSTGDGLDHVLAGVITGRDPVLTPRDRALIKKGHGTALDRVSAFQTGFVGNSADCAAIDMDEINHRRGDLPMALQVDPEGELETGEVPINEDTLSTLMDALNKLFSPAQPPTLSLTPADCPDAHGGPPAAYCPATNTITVNLAALQKLGKPQDEADYVLVQGDDTALSVVMSRYMLALERQRGVPLDTATAALRTACLTGVAHRKMAEPVELPSGKSFGMTAGDLDEAVAGLLTNRLVATDVNGATVPAGFTRITAFRSGVTGDEQLCYNRFREDMS
;
A
#
# COMPACT_ATOMS: atom_id res chain seq x y z
N MET A 1 38.25 -80.48 -35.17
CA MET A 1 37.36 -80.15 -36.31
C MET A 1 36.68 -78.81 -35.99
N PHE A 2 37.08 -77.75 -36.73
CA PHE A 2 36.32 -76.56 -37.19
C PHE A 2 35.02 -76.19 -36.39
N ARG A 3 34.75 -74.96 -35.93
CA ARG A 3 34.98 -73.62 -36.53
C ARG A 3 34.53 -72.50 -35.55
N THR A 4 35.24 -71.34 -35.60
CA THR A 4 34.81 -69.92 -35.38
C THR A 4 34.23 -69.51 -34.02
N VAL A 5 34.84 -68.64 -33.18
CA VAL A 5 35.38 -67.27 -33.36
C VAL A 5 34.38 -66.30 -33.99
N THR A 6 33.60 -65.59 -33.16
CA THR A 6 33.30 -64.13 -33.19
C THR A 6 32.16 -63.80 -32.21
N ALA A 7 32.45 -63.00 -31.18
CA ALA A 7 31.52 -62.05 -30.51
C ALA A 7 32.08 -61.60 -29.14
N ALA A 8 33.35 -61.18 -29.12
CA ALA A 8 33.81 -60.16 -28.20
C ALA A 8 33.88 -58.85 -29.02
N LEU A 9 33.57 -57.70 -28.41
CA LEU A 9 33.39 -56.38 -29.03
C LEU A 9 31.99 -56.08 -29.60
N SER A 10 30.96 -56.03 -28.74
CA SER A 10 29.78 -55.18 -29.01
C SER A 10 29.12 -54.62 -27.74
N THR A 11 29.58 -55.00 -26.54
CA THR A 11 28.91 -54.65 -25.27
C THR A 11 29.65 -53.60 -24.43
N THR A 12 30.65 -52.90 -24.98
CA THR A 12 31.45 -51.92 -24.21
C THR A 12 31.44 -50.49 -24.79
N CYS A 13 30.71 -50.23 -25.89
CA CYS A 13 30.57 -48.87 -26.45
C CYS A 13 29.21 -48.20 -26.19
N ALA A 14 28.25 -48.88 -25.55
CA ALA A 14 26.91 -48.32 -25.31
C ALA A 14 26.70 -47.76 -23.89
N ALA A 15 27.77 -47.58 -23.10
CA ALA A 15 27.67 -47.08 -21.71
C ALA A 15 28.30 -45.69 -21.49
N LEU A 16 28.68 -44.97 -22.56
CA LEU A 16 29.48 -43.73 -22.44
C LEU A 16 28.87 -42.49 -23.14
N VAL A 17 27.59 -42.48 -23.52
CA VAL A 17 26.97 -41.30 -24.20
C VAL A 17 25.66 -40.82 -23.56
N LEU A 18 25.52 -40.94 -22.24
CA LEU A 18 24.46 -40.24 -21.50
C LEU A 18 25.05 -39.48 -20.30
N VAL A 19 26.16 -38.76 -20.51
CA VAL A 19 26.41 -37.56 -19.71
C VAL A 19 25.69 -36.42 -20.44
N GLY A 20 24.35 -36.47 -20.39
CA GLY A 20 23.56 -35.31 -20.73
C GLY A 20 23.99 -34.20 -19.79
N CYS A 21 24.32 -33.03 -20.33
CA CYS A 21 24.46 -31.82 -19.56
C CYS A 21 23.14 -31.61 -18.78
N GLN A 22 23.06 -32.10 -17.55
CA GLN A 22 22.08 -31.64 -16.59
C GLN A 22 22.53 -30.24 -16.22
N THR A 23 22.13 -29.25 -17.03
CA THR A 23 22.03 -27.89 -16.54
C THR A 23 20.94 -27.92 -15.49
N THR A 24 21.32 -28.10 -14.23
CA THR A 24 20.46 -27.71 -13.13
C THR A 24 20.24 -26.22 -13.29
N ILE A 25 19.09 -25.82 -13.84
CA ILE A 25 18.62 -24.45 -13.71
C ILE A 25 18.36 -24.30 -12.22
N GLY A 26 19.31 -23.70 -11.50
CA GLY A 26 19.13 -23.33 -10.11
C GLY A 26 18.05 -22.26 -10.08
N GLY A 27 16.80 -22.68 -9.91
CA GLY A 27 15.68 -21.79 -9.63
C GLY A 27 15.23 -22.06 -8.21
N ARG A 28 15.20 -21.02 -7.37
CA ARG A 28 14.52 -21.09 -6.07
C ARG A 28 13.13 -20.49 -6.23
N ALA A 29 12.15 -21.11 -5.55
CA ALA A 29 10.85 -20.49 -5.38
C ALA A 29 11.00 -19.18 -4.59
N LEU A 30 10.85 -18.05 -5.27
CA LEU A 30 10.47 -16.80 -4.64
C LEU A 30 8.97 -16.85 -4.37
N SER A 31 8.54 -16.29 -3.25
CA SER A 31 7.11 -16.06 -3.07
C SER A 31 6.67 -15.03 -4.12
N PRO A 32 5.63 -15.30 -4.90
CA PRO A 32 4.99 -14.33 -5.80
C PRO A 32 4.68 -12.97 -5.15
N LEU A 33 4.58 -12.94 -3.81
CA LEU A 33 4.32 -11.74 -3.03
C LEU A 33 5.51 -10.78 -2.92
N TYR A 34 6.73 -11.27 -3.16
CA TYR A 34 7.97 -10.51 -2.99
C TYR A 34 8.76 -10.37 -4.30
N ASP A 35 8.17 -10.81 -5.42
CA ASP A 35 8.75 -10.60 -6.75
C ASP A 35 8.54 -9.13 -7.18
N PRO A 36 9.60 -8.43 -7.64
CA PRO A 36 9.50 -7.05 -8.13
C PRO A 36 8.51 -6.81 -9.27
N PHE A 37 8.16 -7.84 -10.02
CA PHE A 37 7.29 -7.77 -11.20
C PHE A 37 5.96 -8.48 -11.00
N GLU A 38 5.59 -8.78 -9.75
CA GLU A 38 4.28 -9.32 -9.41
C GLU A 38 3.56 -8.49 -8.32
N VAL A 39 2.23 -8.58 -8.36
CA VAL A 39 1.28 -7.91 -7.47
C VAL A 39 0.33 -8.99 -6.93
N GLY A 40 0.60 -9.47 -5.72
CA GLY A 40 -0.15 -10.59 -5.15
C GLY A 40 -0.08 -11.87 -6.01
N GLY A 41 0.99 -12.06 -6.78
CA GLY A 41 1.13 -13.16 -7.74
C GLY A 41 0.43 -12.97 -9.09
N LEU A 42 -0.03 -11.76 -9.40
CA LEU A 42 -0.39 -11.35 -10.75
C LEU A 42 0.78 -10.58 -11.38
N PRO A 43 1.01 -10.66 -12.70
CA PRO A 43 2.02 -9.82 -13.36
C PRO A 43 1.76 -8.33 -13.10
N ALA A 44 2.81 -7.58 -12.80
CA ALA A 44 2.76 -6.14 -12.60
C ALA A 44 2.76 -5.44 -13.98
N THR A 45 1.60 -5.00 -14.43
CA THR A 45 1.43 -4.44 -15.78
C THR A 45 0.55 -3.19 -15.74
N ASP A 46 0.95 -2.18 -16.50
CA ASP A 46 0.06 -1.09 -16.87
C ASP A 46 -0.90 -1.52 -17.98
N GLY A 47 -2.02 -0.81 -18.12
CA GLY A 47 -3.05 -1.16 -19.09
C GLY A 47 -4.38 -0.47 -18.80
N PRO A 48 -5.41 -0.76 -19.63
CA PRO A 48 -6.73 -0.17 -19.48
C PRO A 48 -7.30 -0.50 -18.10
N SER A 49 -7.89 0.51 -17.46
CA SER A 49 -8.57 0.39 -16.18
C SER A 49 -9.85 1.20 -16.23
N GLY A 50 -10.99 0.54 -16.05
CA GLY A 50 -12.30 1.20 -16.10
C GLY A 50 -13.42 0.25 -16.52
N ILE A 51 -14.52 0.85 -16.98
CA ILE A 51 -15.67 0.13 -17.52
C ILE A 51 -15.28 -0.61 -18.80
N ARG A 52 -15.73 -1.86 -18.96
CA ARG A 52 -15.61 -2.61 -20.22
C ARG A 52 -16.65 -2.13 -21.23
N ASP A 53 -16.21 -1.83 -22.45
CA ASP A 53 -17.07 -1.37 -23.53
C ASP A 53 -18.16 -2.39 -23.91
N ASP A 54 -17.88 -3.68 -23.77
CA ASP A 54 -18.78 -4.81 -24.06
C ASP A 54 -19.47 -5.37 -22.81
N GLY A 55 -19.36 -4.66 -21.67
CA GLY A 55 -19.93 -5.08 -20.40
C GLY A 55 -21.46 -4.98 -20.32
N PRO A 56 -22.10 -5.77 -19.45
CA PRO A 56 -23.51 -5.61 -19.14
C PRO A 56 -23.82 -4.19 -18.66
N GLN A 57 -24.93 -3.63 -19.12
CA GLN A 57 -25.41 -2.33 -18.66
C GLN A 57 -25.86 -2.38 -17.19
N PRO A 58 -25.80 -1.26 -16.46
CA PRO A 58 -26.29 -1.23 -15.08
C PRO A 58 -27.80 -1.51 -15.03
N THR A 59 -28.21 -2.30 -14.04
CA THR A 59 -29.58 -2.74 -13.80
C THR A 59 -29.97 -2.52 -12.34
N GLY A 60 -31.22 -2.12 -12.10
CA GLY A 60 -31.73 -1.85 -10.77
C GLY A 60 -32.50 -0.53 -10.73
N THR A 61 -33.11 -0.24 -9.58
CA THR A 61 -33.79 1.03 -9.34
C THR A 61 -33.00 1.81 -8.31
N VAL A 62 -32.68 3.06 -8.62
CA VAL A 62 -32.00 3.98 -7.69
C VAL A 62 -32.95 5.10 -7.33
N HIS A 63 -33.24 5.27 -6.05
CA HIS A 63 -34.04 6.38 -5.56
C HIS A 63 -33.22 7.67 -5.53
N GLY A 64 -33.81 8.78 -5.98
CA GLY A 64 -33.15 10.10 -5.95
C GLY A 64 -32.10 10.34 -7.04
N THR A 65 -31.88 9.35 -7.91
CA THR A 65 -30.96 9.44 -9.05
C THR A 65 -31.38 10.52 -10.05
N ASP A 66 -30.40 11.14 -10.70
CA ASP A 66 -30.60 11.94 -11.90
C ASP A 66 -30.29 11.17 -13.20
N ASN A 67 -29.94 9.88 -13.08
CA ASN A 67 -29.49 8.99 -14.15
C ASN A 67 -28.24 9.48 -14.89
N GLY A 68 -27.45 10.36 -14.25
CA GLY A 68 -26.16 10.84 -14.74
C GLY A 68 -25.10 9.75 -14.76
N GLU A 69 -23.93 10.06 -15.32
CA GLU A 69 -22.86 9.08 -15.49
C GLU A 69 -22.34 8.53 -14.16
N ASP A 70 -22.22 9.36 -13.14
CA ASP A 70 -21.69 8.95 -11.83
C ASP A 70 -22.66 8.01 -11.09
N ASP A 71 -23.97 8.25 -11.21
CA ASP A 71 -25.00 7.33 -10.72
C ASP A 71 -25.00 6.00 -11.49
N ARG A 72 -24.81 6.05 -12.81
CA ARG A 72 -24.70 4.83 -13.63
C ARG A 72 -23.45 4.03 -13.29
N LEU A 73 -22.32 4.69 -13.05
CA LEU A 73 -21.07 4.07 -12.63
C LEU A 73 -21.23 3.42 -11.24
N ALA A 74 -21.81 4.13 -10.27
CA ALA A 74 -22.07 3.57 -8.94
C ALA A 74 -23.00 2.34 -9.03
N LEU A 75 -24.10 2.43 -9.79
CA LEU A 75 -25.00 1.30 -10.00
C LEU A 75 -24.32 0.12 -10.71
N LEU A 76 -23.46 0.39 -11.69
CA LEU A 76 -22.68 -0.63 -12.40
C LEU A 76 -21.72 -1.35 -11.44
N ALA A 77 -21.02 -0.61 -10.58
CA ALA A 77 -20.16 -1.16 -9.53
C ALA A 77 -20.95 -2.01 -8.54
N ILE A 78 -22.12 -1.55 -8.08
CA ILE A 78 -23.00 -2.32 -7.18
C ILE A 78 -23.39 -3.65 -7.82
N ASN A 79 -23.77 -3.65 -9.10
CA ASN A 79 -24.11 -4.89 -9.82
C ASN A 79 -22.91 -5.84 -9.93
N ASP A 80 -21.70 -5.31 -10.11
CA ASP A 80 -20.50 -6.14 -10.25
C ASP A 80 -20.08 -6.78 -8.93
N VAL A 81 -20.06 -5.98 -7.85
CA VAL A 81 -19.74 -6.46 -6.51
C VAL A 81 -20.79 -7.45 -6.02
N ALA A 82 -22.08 -7.21 -6.30
CA ALA A 82 -23.14 -8.17 -6.00
C ALA A 82 -22.92 -9.50 -6.72
N GLN A 83 -22.63 -9.47 -8.03
CA GLN A 83 -22.34 -10.68 -8.82
C GLN A 83 -21.12 -11.44 -8.28
N PHE A 84 -20.08 -10.74 -7.84
CA PHE A 84 -18.93 -11.35 -7.19
C PHE A 84 -19.37 -12.10 -5.92
N TRP A 85 -20.09 -11.44 -5.01
CA TRP A 85 -20.49 -12.07 -3.75
C TRP A 85 -21.54 -13.19 -3.93
N GLU A 86 -22.43 -13.13 -4.92
CA GLU A 86 -23.32 -14.25 -5.27
C GLU A 86 -22.55 -15.55 -5.53
N GLN A 87 -21.35 -15.45 -6.09
CA GLN A 87 -20.50 -16.60 -6.43
C GLN A 87 -19.58 -17.01 -5.27
N HIS A 88 -19.03 -16.04 -4.54
CA HIS A 88 -17.88 -16.27 -3.65
C HIS A 88 -18.21 -16.19 -2.15
N TYR A 89 -19.38 -15.70 -1.75
CA TYR A 89 -19.71 -15.48 -0.33
C TYR A 89 -19.60 -16.75 0.52
N SER A 90 -20.24 -17.83 0.07
CA SER A 90 -20.31 -19.09 0.83
C SER A 90 -19.02 -19.91 0.84
N GLU A 91 -17.95 -19.44 0.19
CA GLU A 91 -16.65 -20.14 0.21
C GLU A 91 -16.02 -20.07 1.60
N SER A 92 -16.11 -18.92 2.28
CA SER A 92 -15.45 -18.68 3.57
C SER A 92 -16.32 -17.99 4.62
N LEU A 93 -17.49 -17.43 4.24
CA LEU A 93 -18.35 -16.70 5.16
C LEU A 93 -19.58 -17.51 5.57
N HIS A 94 -19.99 -17.33 6.81
CA HIS A 94 -21.24 -17.87 7.34
C HIS A 94 -22.43 -17.01 6.89
N GLY A 95 -23.65 -17.51 7.05
CA GLY A 95 -24.87 -16.78 6.70
C GLY A 95 -25.32 -17.03 5.26
N THR A 96 -26.03 -16.07 4.68
CA THR A 96 -26.55 -16.17 3.31
C THR A 96 -26.43 -14.82 2.64
N PHE A 97 -25.81 -14.81 1.46
CA PHE A 97 -25.72 -13.60 0.65
C PHE A 97 -27.10 -13.20 0.15
N THR A 98 -27.45 -11.92 0.32
CA THR A 98 -28.63 -11.30 -0.28
C THR A 98 -28.20 -10.00 -0.93
N PRO A 99 -28.40 -9.79 -2.25
CA PRO A 99 -28.06 -8.53 -2.89
C PRO A 99 -28.70 -7.33 -2.18
N VAL A 100 -27.94 -6.23 -2.05
CA VAL A 100 -28.47 -4.94 -1.59
C VAL A 100 -29.27 -4.31 -2.73
N GLU A 101 -30.59 -4.26 -2.59
CA GLU A 101 -31.51 -3.77 -3.63
C GLU A 101 -32.05 -2.35 -3.37
N ASP A 102 -32.03 -1.87 -2.12
CA ASP A 102 -32.46 -0.52 -1.79
C ASP A 102 -31.29 0.46 -1.94
N LEU A 103 -31.35 1.24 -3.03
CA LEU A 103 -30.25 2.10 -3.47
C LEU A 103 -30.69 3.55 -3.52
N VAL A 104 -29.90 4.45 -2.93
CA VAL A 104 -30.19 5.89 -2.89
C VAL A 104 -29.03 6.71 -3.41
N SER A 105 -29.28 7.47 -4.46
CA SER A 105 -28.40 8.57 -4.88
C SER A 105 -28.88 9.89 -4.29
N TYR A 106 -27.96 10.68 -3.75
CA TYR A 106 -28.26 12.00 -3.22
C TYR A 106 -27.20 13.04 -3.63
N ASP A 107 -27.55 14.32 -3.51
CA ASP A 107 -26.64 15.42 -3.79
C ASP A 107 -26.35 16.20 -2.50
N SER A 108 -25.11 16.12 -2.04
CA SER A 108 -24.64 16.75 -0.79
C SER A 108 -24.58 18.28 -0.87
N THR A 109 -24.65 18.87 -2.06
CA THR A 109 -24.58 20.32 -2.28
C THR A 109 -25.94 21.00 -2.14
N VAL A 110 -27.03 20.24 -2.20
CA VAL A 110 -28.40 20.76 -2.17
C VAL A 110 -28.88 20.99 -0.72
N GLN A 111 -29.04 22.27 -0.36
CA GLN A 111 -29.61 22.64 0.94
C GLN A 111 -31.05 22.15 1.06
N GLY A 112 -31.38 21.51 2.20
CA GLY A 112 -32.72 20.95 2.44
C GLY A 112 -32.94 19.57 1.83
N GLY A 113 -31.88 18.89 1.39
CA GLY A 113 -31.91 17.49 0.97
C GLY A 113 -32.59 16.56 1.99
N LYS A 114 -33.16 15.46 1.48
CA LYS A 114 -33.86 14.46 2.29
C LYS A 114 -32.90 13.82 3.30
N ARG A 115 -33.47 13.16 4.32
CA ARG A 115 -32.68 12.27 5.16
C ARG A 115 -32.57 10.89 4.51
N VAL A 116 -31.42 10.26 4.66
CA VAL A 116 -31.14 8.88 4.20
C VAL A 116 -30.48 8.15 5.37
N CYS A 117 -31.00 6.98 5.76
CA CYS A 117 -30.54 6.25 6.95
C CYS A 117 -30.46 7.15 8.21
N GLY A 118 -31.46 8.00 8.43
CA GLY A 118 -31.46 8.98 9.51
C GLY A 118 -30.46 10.15 9.38
N ASN A 119 -29.55 10.16 8.41
CA ASN A 119 -28.56 11.24 8.20
C ASN A 119 -29.10 12.36 7.32
N ARG A 120 -28.69 13.61 7.57
CA ARG A 120 -28.98 14.74 6.65
C ARG A 120 -27.99 14.70 5.50
N THR A 121 -28.47 14.68 4.26
CA THR A 121 -27.58 14.56 3.09
C THR A 121 -26.80 15.83 2.77
N TYR A 122 -27.34 17.01 3.08
CA TYR A 122 -26.63 18.27 2.86
C TYR A 122 -25.31 18.31 3.66
N LYS A 123 -24.19 18.55 2.96
CA LYS A 123 -22.80 18.50 3.44
C LYS A 123 -22.29 17.12 3.88
N LEU A 124 -22.98 16.05 3.51
CA LEU A 124 -22.51 14.68 3.70
C LEU A 124 -21.92 14.17 2.37
N ALA A 125 -20.74 14.64 1.98
CA ALA A 125 -20.05 14.09 0.82
C ALA A 125 -19.47 12.72 1.19
N ASN A 126 -20.22 11.65 0.92
CA ASN A 126 -19.89 10.29 1.35
C ASN A 126 -20.57 9.22 0.48
N ALA A 127 -20.14 7.97 0.64
CA ALA A 127 -20.94 6.77 0.39
C ALA A 127 -21.09 5.99 1.69
N PHE A 128 -22.16 5.20 1.83
CA PHE A 128 -22.35 4.37 3.03
C PHE A 128 -23.33 3.22 2.78
N TYR A 129 -23.11 2.11 3.48
CA TYR A 129 -24.13 1.09 3.74
C TYR A 129 -24.83 1.32 5.09
N CYS A 130 -26.14 1.13 5.13
CA CYS A 130 -27.00 1.28 6.29
C CYS A 130 -27.57 -0.09 6.72
N PRO A 131 -26.98 -0.76 7.73
CA PRO A 131 -27.43 -2.10 8.14
C PRO A 131 -28.91 -2.20 8.55
N PRO A 132 -29.49 -1.26 9.32
CA PRO A 132 -30.90 -1.37 9.74
C PRO A 132 -31.92 -1.30 8.61
N GLU A 133 -31.57 -0.65 7.49
CA GLU A 133 -32.45 -0.47 6.32
C GLU A 133 -32.04 -1.37 5.15
N ASN A 134 -30.92 -2.12 5.25
CA ASN A 134 -30.29 -2.84 4.13
C ASN A 134 -30.20 -1.96 2.87
N LEU A 135 -29.67 -0.75 3.05
CA LEU A 135 -29.69 0.32 2.05
C LEU A 135 -28.27 0.81 1.78
N MET A 136 -27.93 1.01 0.51
CA MET A 136 -26.68 1.66 0.11
C MET A 136 -26.96 3.03 -0.48
N ALA A 137 -26.16 4.03 -0.08
CA ALA A 137 -26.29 5.38 -0.57
C ALA A 137 -24.96 6.01 -0.97
N TRP A 138 -24.99 6.93 -1.95
CA TRP A 138 -23.82 7.68 -2.38
C TRP A 138 -24.14 9.11 -2.77
N ASP A 139 -23.17 10.00 -2.55
CA ASP A 139 -23.21 11.40 -2.98
C ASP A 139 -22.75 11.55 -4.43
N ARG A 140 -23.69 11.86 -5.32
CA ARG A 140 -23.44 12.20 -6.73
C ARG A 140 -23.08 13.68 -6.95
N GLY A 141 -23.19 14.52 -5.93
CA GLY A 141 -22.96 15.97 -6.05
C GLY A 141 -21.48 16.34 -5.93
N LEU A 142 -20.75 15.69 -5.04
CA LEU A 142 -19.34 16.00 -4.78
C LEU A 142 -18.48 14.74 -4.68
N PHE A 143 -18.85 13.76 -3.87
CA PHE A 143 -17.96 12.64 -3.51
C PHE A 143 -17.61 11.72 -4.68
N VAL A 144 -18.59 11.05 -5.31
CA VAL A 144 -18.36 10.15 -6.46
C VAL A 144 -17.71 10.89 -7.64
N PRO A 145 -18.17 12.09 -8.05
CA PRO A 145 -17.52 12.85 -9.12
C PRO A 145 -16.05 13.18 -8.81
N THR A 146 -15.73 13.52 -7.55
CA THR A 146 -14.35 13.81 -7.13
C THR A 146 -13.50 12.56 -7.18
N GLY A 147 -13.97 11.45 -6.61
CA GLY A 147 -13.26 10.17 -6.67
C GLY A 147 -12.98 9.73 -8.11
N ARG A 148 -13.99 9.80 -8.98
CA ARG A 148 -13.87 9.44 -10.40
C ARG A 148 -12.86 10.34 -11.13
N ARG A 149 -12.86 11.64 -10.83
CA ARG A 149 -11.96 12.61 -11.46
C ARG A 149 -10.49 12.37 -11.11
N PHE A 150 -10.19 12.07 -9.86
CA PHE A 150 -8.80 11.94 -9.38
C PHE A 150 -8.27 10.51 -9.47
N PHE A 151 -9.13 9.50 -9.40
CA PHE A 151 -8.74 8.10 -9.28
C PHE A 151 -9.38 7.18 -10.33
N GLY A 152 -10.23 7.70 -11.21
CA GLY A 152 -10.84 6.95 -12.30
C GLY A 152 -11.98 6.02 -11.87
N ASP A 153 -12.57 5.35 -12.87
CA ASP A 153 -13.80 4.58 -12.70
C ASP A 153 -13.63 3.36 -11.77
N VAL A 154 -12.46 2.70 -11.81
CA VAL A 154 -12.20 1.51 -10.97
C VAL A 154 -12.07 1.87 -9.49
N ALA A 155 -11.60 3.08 -9.16
CA ALA A 155 -11.59 3.55 -7.77
C ALA A 155 -13.02 3.71 -7.22
N ILE A 156 -14.00 4.06 -8.05
CA ILE A 156 -15.43 4.05 -7.65
C ILE A 156 -15.92 2.62 -7.45
N ALA A 157 -15.48 1.66 -8.26
CA ALA A 157 -15.75 0.25 -8.00
C ALA A 157 -15.13 -0.23 -6.68
N GLY A 158 -13.93 0.23 -6.35
CA GLY A 158 -13.27 -0.01 -5.05
C GLY A 158 -14.02 0.61 -3.87
N LEU A 159 -14.47 1.86 -4.00
CA LEU A 159 -15.33 2.54 -3.02
C LEU A 159 -16.60 1.73 -2.75
N ILE A 160 -17.32 1.35 -3.80
CA ILE A 160 -18.52 0.52 -3.65
C ILE A 160 -18.18 -0.86 -3.08
N GLY A 161 -17.03 -1.44 -3.45
CA GLY A 161 -16.53 -2.68 -2.86
C GLY A 161 -16.33 -2.59 -1.34
N HIS A 162 -15.81 -1.47 -0.84
CA HIS A 162 -15.73 -1.16 0.58
C HIS A 162 -17.13 -1.07 1.22
N GLU A 163 -18.05 -0.29 0.64
CA GLU A 163 -19.41 -0.16 1.20
C GLU A 163 -20.17 -1.49 1.22
N TYR A 164 -20.00 -2.31 0.19
CA TYR A 164 -20.55 -3.66 0.17
C TYR A 164 -19.89 -4.57 1.20
N GLY A 165 -18.63 -4.32 1.56
CA GLY A 165 -17.93 -4.97 2.66
C GLY A 165 -18.70 -4.83 3.98
N HIS A 166 -19.27 -3.67 4.28
CA HIS A 166 -20.16 -3.51 5.45
C HIS A 166 -21.46 -4.32 5.34
N ALA A 167 -22.01 -4.46 4.14
CA ALA A 167 -23.17 -5.32 3.91
C ALA A 167 -22.82 -6.80 4.15
N VAL A 168 -21.68 -7.24 3.63
CA VAL A 168 -21.14 -8.60 3.81
C VAL A 168 -20.88 -8.92 5.28
N GLN A 169 -20.31 -7.98 6.03
CA GLN A 169 -20.12 -8.10 7.49
C GLN A 169 -21.43 -8.32 8.23
N SER A 170 -22.47 -7.54 7.88
CA SER A 170 -23.80 -7.66 8.48
C SER A 170 -24.43 -9.01 8.17
N MET A 171 -24.37 -9.46 6.91
CA MET A 171 -24.90 -10.77 6.49
C MET A 171 -24.19 -11.94 7.17
N ALA A 172 -22.88 -11.80 7.42
CA ALA A 172 -22.04 -12.82 8.02
C ALA A 172 -21.98 -12.75 9.56
N ASP A 173 -22.71 -11.83 10.18
CA ASP A 173 -22.71 -11.58 11.64
C ASP A 173 -21.31 -11.33 12.23
N LEU A 174 -20.45 -10.63 11.47
CA LEU A 174 -19.07 -10.33 11.87
C LEU A 174 -18.96 -9.12 12.81
N VAL A 175 -19.95 -8.21 12.74
CA VAL A 175 -19.94 -6.94 13.46
C VAL A 175 -21.25 -6.71 14.20
N ASN A 176 -21.17 -6.11 15.39
CA ASN A 176 -22.33 -5.69 16.18
C ASN A 176 -22.07 -4.32 16.82
N GLU A 177 -23.01 -3.83 17.63
CA GLU A 177 -22.93 -2.50 18.28
C GLU A 177 -21.69 -2.30 19.17
N ASN A 178 -21.04 -3.37 19.62
CA ASN A 178 -19.82 -3.31 20.44
C ASN A 178 -18.53 -3.45 19.61
N THR A 179 -18.63 -3.81 18.33
CA THR A 179 -17.47 -3.90 17.45
C THR A 179 -16.89 -2.49 17.26
N PRO A 180 -15.59 -2.28 17.54
CA PRO A 180 -14.95 -0.99 17.25
C PRO A 180 -15.07 -0.64 15.78
N THR A 181 -15.42 0.61 15.46
CA THR A 181 -15.58 1.07 14.07
C THR A 181 -14.35 0.72 13.23
N ILE A 182 -13.14 0.95 13.77
CA ILE A 182 -11.90 0.60 13.07
C ILE A 182 -11.84 -0.86 12.60
N VAL A 183 -12.41 -1.82 13.35
CA VAL A 183 -12.48 -3.22 12.92
C VAL A 183 -13.43 -3.36 11.71
N ALA A 184 -14.61 -2.77 11.79
CA ALA A 184 -15.58 -2.81 10.69
C ALA A 184 -15.04 -2.14 9.42
N GLU A 185 -14.33 -1.01 9.56
CA GLU A 185 -13.70 -0.29 8.45
C GLU A 185 -12.57 -1.10 7.80
N GLN A 186 -11.68 -1.69 8.60
CA GLN A 186 -10.57 -2.51 8.08
C GLN A 186 -11.09 -3.80 7.43
N GLN A 187 -12.11 -4.44 8.01
CA GLN A 187 -12.77 -5.57 7.36
C GLN A 187 -13.38 -5.16 6.01
N ALA A 188 -13.96 -3.96 5.89
CA ALA A 188 -14.59 -3.47 4.67
C ALA A 188 -13.55 -3.19 3.57
N ASP A 189 -12.44 -2.53 3.93
CA ASP A 189 -11.29 -2.35 3.03
C ASP A 189 -10.73 -3.69 2.54
N CYS A 190 -10.61 -4.68 3.44
CA CYS A 190 -10.16 -6.02 3.08
C CYS A 190 -11.13 -6.69 2.10
N PHE A 191 -12.43 -6.69 2.37
CA PHE A 191 -13.43 -7.27 1.45
C PHE A 191 -13.44 -6.56 0.09
N GLY A 192 -13.25 -5.24 0.05
CA GLY A 192 -13.03 -4.50 -1.19
C GLY A 192 -11.79 -4.97 -1.96
N GLY A 193 -10.71 -5.29 -1.23
CA GLY A 193 -9.50 -5.92 -1.78
C GLY A 193 -9.76 -7.28 -2.43
N VAL A 194 -10.55 -8.15 -1.78
CA VAL A 194 -10.91 -9.47 -2.34
C VAL A 194 -11.71 -9.31 -3.64
N TYR A 195 -12.67 -8.39 -3.67
CA TYR A 195 -13.43 -8.10 -4.89
C TYR A 195 -12.52 -7.57 -6.01
N LEU A 196 -11.66 -6.58 -5.71
CA LEU A 196 -10.79 -6.00 -6.74
C LEU A 196 -9.69 -6.95 -7.20
N ARG A 197 -9.33 -7.96 -6.41
CA ARG A 197 -8.52 -9.09 -6.88
C ARG A 197 -9.20 -9.83 -8.03
N TRP A 198 -10.48 -10.14 -7.89
CA TRP A 198 -11.27 -10.80 -8.94
C TRP A 198 -11.38 -9.95 -10.22
N VAL A 199 -11.48 -8.61 -10.07
CA VAL A 199 -11.43 -7.67 -11.21
C VAL A 199 -10.05 -7.69 -11.89
N ALA A 200 -8.96 -7.67 -11.12
CA ALA A 200 -7.58 -7.69 -11.63
C ALA A 200 -7.26 -8.99 -12.39
N GLU A 201 -7.86 -10.11 -11.97
CA GLU A 201 -7.77 -11.40 -12.67
C GLU A 201 -8.56 -11.43 -13.99
N GLY A 202 -9.32 -10.37 -14.29
CA GLY A 202 -10.09 -10.23 -15.51
C GLY A 202 -11.41 -10.99 -15.51
N HIS A 203 -11.86 -11.48 -14.35
CA HIS A 203 -13.11 -12.21 -14.23
C HIS A 203 -14.35 -11.31 -14.26
N SER A 204 -14.19 -10.02 -13.93
CA SER A 204 -15.29 -9.07 -13.99
C SER A 204 -15.79 -8.85 -15.42
N PRO A 205 -17.11 -8.99 -15.68
CA PRO A 205 -17.70 -8.66 -16.96
C PRO A 205 -17.93 -7.16 -17.14
N ARG A 206 -17.87 -6.34 -16.08
CA ARG A 206 -18.12 -4.89 -16.16
C ARG A 206 -16.86 -4.04 -16.05
N PHE A 207 -15.83 -4.53 -15.36
CA PHE A 207 -14.60 -3.79 -15.13
C PHE A 207 -13.37 -4.54 -15.61
N ILE A 208 -12.37 -3.77 -16.02
CA ILE A 208 -10.99 -4.21 -16.21
C ILE A 208 -10.10 -3.34 -15.33
N MET A 209 -9.05 -3.93 -14.75
CA MET A 209 -8.09 -3.20 -13.92
C MET A 209 -6.69 -3.73 -14.19
N SER A 210 -5.76 -2.82 -14.49
CA SER A 210 -4.33 -3.12 -14.52
C SER A 210 -3.75 -3.10 -13.11
N THR A 211 -2.75 -3.94 -12.86
CA THR A 211 -2.09 -4.10 -11.54
C THR A 211 -1.03 -3.04 -11.26
N GLY A 212 -0.61 -2.28 -12.28
CA GLY A 212 0.16 -1.04 -12.17
C GLY A 212 -0.75 0.16 -11.92
N ASP A 213 -0.84 1.06 -12.90
CA ASP A 213 -1.55 2.35 -12.77
C ASP A 213 -3.01 2.25 -12.28
N GLY A 214 -3.76 1.22 -12.71
CA GLY A 214 -5.15 1.03 -12.29
C GLY A 214 -5.30 0.79 -10.79
N LEU A 215 -4.57 -0.19 -10.28
CA LEU A 215 -4.53 -0.50 -8.85
C LEU A 215 -3.89 0.63 -8.04
N ASP A 216 -2.90 1.33 -8.60
CA ASP A 216 -2.29 2.50 -7.94
C ASP A 216 -3.34 3.60 -7.71
N HIS A 217 -4.23 3.87 -8.66
CA HIS A 217 -5.33 4.82 -8.44
C HIS A 217 -6.35 4.35 -7.40
N VAL A 218 -6.66 3.06 -7.34
CA VAL A 218 -7.52 2.51 -6.27
C VAL A 218 -6.89 2.75 -4.90
N LEU A 219 -5.59 2.43 -4.75
CA LEU A 219 -4.87 2.64 -3.50
C LEU A 219 -4.80 4.12 -3.13
N ALA A 220 -4.68 5.02 -4.10
CA ALA A 220 -4.76 6.47 -3.86
C ALA A 220 -6.13 6.86 -3.26
N GLY A 221 -7.23 6.32 -3.79
CA GLY A 221 -8.56 6.52 -3.22
C GLY A 221 -8.70 5.98 -1.79
N VAL A 222 -8.08 4.82 -1.49
CA VAL A 222 -8.02 4.26 -0.13
C VAL A 222 -7.22 5.17 0.82
N ILE A 223 -6.09 5.71 0.38
CA ILE A 223 -5.26 6.64 1.18
C ILE A 223 -6.02 7.95 1.47
N THR A 224 -6.79 8.45 0.52
CA THR A 224 -7.58 9.69 0.67
C THR A 224 -8.70 9.57 1.71
N GLY A 225 -9.25 8.37 1.92
CA GLY A 225 -10.28 8.16 2.96
C GLY A 225 -9.73 7.85 4.36
N ARG A 226 -8.45 8.11 4.63
CA ARG A 226 -7.85 7.98 5.98
C ARG A 226 -8.46 8.99 6.97
N ASP A 227 -8.29 8.71 8.25
CA ASP A 227 -8.53 9.71 9.29
C ASP A 227 -7.47 10.82 9.27
N PRO A 228 -7.81 12.05 9.69
CA PRO A 228 -6.81 13.11 9.86
C PRO A 228 -5.76 12.73 10.91
N VAL A 229 -4.62 13.43 10.90
CA VAL A 229 -3.62 13.29 11.97
C VAL A 229 -4.25 13.60 13.32
N LEU A 230 -4.24 12.61 14.21
CA LEU A 230 -4.96 12.67 15.48
C LEU A 230 -4.16 13.40 16.54
N THR A 231 -4.83 14.23 17.35
CA THR A 231 -4.25 14.81 18.57
C THR A 231 -4.65 13.99 19.79
N PRO A 232 -4.09 14.26 20.99
CA PRO A 232 -4.54 13.62 22.23
C PRO A 232 -6.03 13.81 22.53
N ARG A 233 -6.67 14.85 21.95
CA ARG A 233 -8.11 15.11 22.09
C ARG A 233 -8.95 14.19 21.21
N ASP A 234 -8.35 13.61 20.17
CA ASP A 234 -9.03 12.82 19.15
C ASP A 234 -8.87 11.30 19.39
N ARG A 235 -8.32 10.89 20.54
CA ARG A 235 -8.05 9.48 20.89
C ARG A 235 -9.24 8.53 20.72
N ALA A 236 -10.47 9.04 20.78
CA ALA A 236 -11.65 8.23 20.50
C ALA A 236 -11.67 7.70 19.06
N LEU A 237 -11.16 8.48 18.08
CA LEU A 237 -11.10 8.10 16.68
C LEU A 237 -10.15 6.93 16.41
N ILE A 238 -9.16 6.67 17.28
CA ILE A 238 -8.29 5.46 17.17
C ILE A 238 -9.12 4.17 17.09
N LYS A 239 -10.29 4.14 17.75
CA LYS A 239 -11.25 3.02 17.70
C LYS A 239 -12.50 3.31 16.87
N LYS A 240 -12.79 4.58 16.59
CA LYS A 240 -14.06 5.06 16.01
C LYS A 240 -13.95 5.62 14.59
N GLY A 241 -12.75 5.75 14.05
CA GLY A 241 -12.50 6.21 12.69
C GLY A 241 -12.08 5.05 11.78
N HIS A 242 -11.70 5.41 10.56
CA HIS A 242 -11.32 4.50 9.47
C HIS A 242 -9.90 3.96 9.63
N GLY A 243 -9.05 4.67 10.37
CA GLY A 243 -7.63 4.37 10.54
C GLY A 243 -6.72 5.25 9.69
N THR A 244 -5.43 5.02 9.83
CA THR A 244 -4.39 5.72 9.07
C THR A 244 -4.36 5.25 7.61
N ALA A 245 -3.65 5.95 6.72
CA ALA A 245 -3.43 5.46 5.36
C ALA A 245 -2.76 4.07 5.36
N LEU A 246 -1.77 3.88 6.25
CA LEU A 246 -1.11 2.59 6.41
C LEU A 246 -2.09 1.50 6.86
N ASP A 247 -3.00 1.79 7.79
CA ASP A 247 -4.03 0.84 8.23
C ASP A 247 -4.89 0.38 7.05
N ARG A 248 -5.52 1.34 6.37
CA ARG A 248 -6.48 1.08 5.29
C ARG A 248 -5.87 0.33 4.12
N VAL A 249 -4.70 0.78 3.65
CA VAL A 249 -3.97 0.07 2.59
C VAL A 249 -3.55 -1.31 3.07
N SER A 250 -3.18 -1.47 4.35
CA SER A 250 -2.82 -2.78 4.88
C SER A 250 -3.98 -3.78 4.82
N ALA A 251 -5.17 -3.35 5.22
CA ALA A 251 -6.35 -4.19 5.18
C ALA A 251 -6.76 -4.52 3.74
N PHE A 252 -6.78 -3.52 2.85
CA PHE A 252 -7.02 -3.73 1.43
C PHE A 252 -6.08 -4.77 0.82
N GLN A 253 -4.77 -4.63 1.05
CA GLN A 253 -3.77 -5.56 0.52
C GLN A 253 -3.91 -6.96 1.12
N THR A 254 -4.39 -7.08 2.37
CA THR A 254 -4.67 -8.38 3.00
C THR A 254 -5.75 -9.12 2.22
N GLY A 255 -6.83 -8.46 1.84
CA GLY A 255 -7.88 -9.07 1.02
C GLY A 255 -7.45 -9.31 -0.43
N PHE A 256 -6.68 -8.39 -1.02
CA PHE A 256 -6.22 -8.54 -2.41
C PHE A 256 -5.28 -9.73 -2.61
N VAL A 257 -4.48 -10.06 -1.58
CA VAL A 257 -3.54 -11.19 -1.59
C VAL A 257 -4.15 -12.46 -1.00
N GLY A 258 -5.00 -12.31 0.01
CA GLY A 258 -5.64 -13.39 0.75
C GLY A 258 -7.04 -13.69 0.22
N ASN A 259 -7.95 -13.92 1.15
CA ASN A 259 -9.34 -14.26 0.88
C ASN A 259 -10.30 -13.67 1.94
N SER A 260 -11.59 -13.97 1.81
CA SER A 260 -12.62 -13.47 2.71
C SER A 260 -12.54 -14.00 4.16
N ALA A 261 -11.92 -15.16 4.42
CA ALA A 261 -11.63 -15.60 5.79
C ALA A 261 -10.54 -14.75 6.44
N ASP A 262 -9.50 -14.34 5.69
CA ASP A 262 -8.47 -13.44 6.22
C ASP A 262 -9.09 -12.10 6.62
N CYS A 263 -10.05 -11.60 5.83
CA CYS A 263 -10.81 -10.41 6.17
C CYS A 263 -11.68 -10.59 7.42
N ALA A 264 -12.42 -11.71 7.51
CA ALA A 264 -13.27 -11.99 8.68
C ALA A 264 -12.47 -12.17 9.99
N ALA A 265 -11.19 -12.52 9.90
CA ALA A 265 -10.29 -12.67 11.04
C ALA A 265 -9.71 -11.34 11.57
N ILE A 266 -9.91 -10.21 10.88
CA ILE A 266 -9.46 -8.91 11.36
C ILE A 266 -10.25 -8.54 12.61
N ASP A 267 -9.54 -8.40 13.74
CA ASP A 267 -10.04 -7.92 15.01
C ASP A 267 -9.09 -6.88 15.61
N MET A 268 -9.36 -6.42 16.84
CA MET A 268 -8.47 -5.45 17.50
C MET A 268 -7.10 -6.02 17.82
N ASP A 269 -6.97 -7.32 18.07
CA ASP A 269 -5.68 -7.93 18.39
C ASP A 269 -4.80 -7.99 17.14
N GLU A 270 -5.35 -8.33 15.98
CA GLU A 270 -4.68 -8.24 14.69
C GLU A 270 -4.26 -6.80 14.37
N ILE A 271 -5.18 -5.83 14.50
CA ILE A 271 -4.87 -4.41 14.23
C ILE A 271 -3.78 -3.90 15.17
N ASN A 272 -3.85 -4.23 16.46
CA ASN A 272 -2.82 -3.84 17.43
C ASN A 272 -1.48 -4.53 17.14
N HIS A 273 -1.48 -5.78 16.69
CA HIS A 273 -0.26 -6.47 16.28
C HIS A 273 0.37 -5.80 15.06
N ARG A 274 -0.45 -5.44 14.06
CA ARG A 274 -0.01 -4.76 12.84
C ARG A 274 0.54 -3.36 13.13
N ARG A 275 -0.13 -2.58 13.99
CA ARG A 275 0.33 -1.25 14.42
C ARG A 275 1.55 -1.34 15.35
N GLY A 276 1.59 -2.32 16.25
CA GLY A 276 2.56 -2.39 17.34
C GLY A 276 2.72 -1.06 18.08
N ASP A 277 3.92 -0.51 18.14
CA ASP A 277 4.26 0.67 18.95
C ASP A 277 4.20 1.98 18.14
N LEU A 278 3.60 1.97 16.95
CA LEU A 278 3.54 3.15 16.09
C LEU A 278 2.76 4.30 16.76
N PRO A 279 3.22 5.56 16.59
CA PRO A 279 2.53 6.72 17.12
C PRO A 279 1.17 6.91 16.42
N MET A 280 0.08 6.73 17.17
CA MET A 280 -1.29 6.86 16.65
C MET A 280 -1.90 8.26 16.85
N ALA A 281 -1.26 9.11 17.64
CA ALA A 281 -1.65 10.49 17.85
C ALA A 281 -0.41 11.33 18.20
N LEU A 282 -0.44 12.61 17.83
CA LEU A 282 0.57 13.60 18.19
C LEU A 282 0.76 13.65 19.70
N GLN A 283 1.99 13.87 20.14
CA GLN A 283 2.34 13.93 21.55
C GLN A 283 2.42 15.38 22.02
N VAL A 284 2.44 15.53 23.35
CA VAL A 284 2.72 16.81 23.99
C VAL A 284 4.15 16.74 24.48
N ASP A 285 4.97 17.71 24.10
CA ASP A 285 6.36 17.78 24.47
C ASP A 285 6.54 18.04 25.99
N PRO A 286 7.76 17.90 26.53
CA PRO A 286 8.03 18.17 27.95
C PRO A 286 7.68 19.59 28.41
N GLU A 287 7.65 20.55 27.48
CA GLU A 287 7.29 21.96 27.70
C GLU A 287 5.77 22.19 27.74
N GLY A 288 4.97 21.19 27.35
CA GLY A 288 3.51 21.24 27.37
C GLY A 288 2.87 21.69 26.06
N GLU A 289 3.66 21.84 24.99
CA GLU A 289 3.20 22.21 23.65
C GLU A 289 2.88 20.95 22.83
N LEU A 290 1.84 21.04 22.00
CA LEU A 290 1.46 19.96 21.09
C LEU A 290 2.43 19.92 19.92
N GLU A 291 2.97 18.75 19.62
CA GLU A 291 3.77 18.53 18.41
C GLU A 291 2.99 18.94 17.16
N THR A 292 3.69 19.50 16.17
CA THR A 292 3.07 19.92 14.90
C THR A 292 2.81 18.75 13.96
N GLY A 293 3.45 17.61 14.19
CA GLY A 293 3.52 16.49 13.25
C GLY A 293 4.49 16.72 12.09
N GLU A 294 5.28 17.79 12.15
CA GLU A 294 6.06 18.30 11.01
C GLU A 294 7.34 18.98 11.52
N VAL A 295 8.49 18.65 10.94
CA VAL A 295 9.78 19.29 11.20
C VAL A 295 10.31 20.04 9.97
N PRO A 296 11.05 21.15 10.18
CA PRO A 296 11.65 21.86 9.06
C PRO A 296 12.73 21.01 8.37
N ILE A 297 12.67 20.93 7.05
CA ILE A 297 13.72 20.29 6.24
C ILE A 297 14.92 21.25 6.10
N ASN A 298 15.96 21.03 6.91
CA ASN A 298 17.18 21.82 6.95
C ASN A 298 18.41 20.94 7.31
N GLU A 299 19.61 21.53 7.32
CA GLU A 299 20.85 20.83 7.63
C GLU A 299 20.84 20.18 9.02
N ASP A 300 20.25 20.86 10.01
CA ASP A 300 20.20 20.40 11.40
C ASP A 300 19.33 19.13 11.55
N THR A 301 18.14 19.14 10.94
CA THR A 301 17.23 17.99 10.88
C THR A 301 17.89 16.81 10.17
N LEU A 302 18.52 17.05 9.02
CA LEU A 302 19.18 15.99 8.25
C LEU A 302 20.39 15.40 8.99
N SER A 303 21.20 16.22 9.65
CA SER A 303 22.30 15.73 10.49
C SER A 303 21.78 14.90 11.66
N THR A 304 20.69 15.34 12.29
CA THR A 304 20.06 14.64 13.43
C THR A 304 19.49 13.29 13.00
N LEU A 305 18.83 13.22 11.82
CA LEU A 305 18.39 11.97 11.21
C LEU A 305 19.56 11.02 10.96
N MET A 306 20.67 11.51 10.39
CA MET A 306 21.86 10.67 10.15
C MET A 306 22.45 10.11 11.46
N ASP A 307 22.50 10.91 12.52
CA ASP A 307 22.96 10.47 13.84
C ASP A 307 22.02 9.41 14.45
N ALA A 308 20.70 9.59 14.31
CA ALA A 308 19.71 8.62 14.74
C ALA A 308 19.85 7.30 14.00
N LEU A 309 19.97 7.32 12.67
CA LEU A 309 20.19 6.13 11.86
C LEU A 309 21.52 5.43 12.20
N ASN A 310 22.59 6.19 12.42
CA ASN A 310 23.88 5.65 12.89
C ASN A 310 23.75 4.94 14.23
N LYS A 311 22.98 5.49 15.18
CA LYS A 311 22.73 4.85 16.47
C LYS A 311 21.89 3.58 16.30
N LEU A 312 20.82 3.63 15.51
CA LEU A 312 19.87 2.52 15.33
C LEU A 312 20.46 1.33 14.59
N PHE A 313 21.28 1.58 13.56
CA PHE A 313 21.82 0.53 12.68
C PHE A 313 23.30 0.22 12.93
N SER A 314 24.03 1.10 13.62
CA SER A 314 25.44 0.91 13.99
C SER A 314 26.33 0.38 12.84
N PRO A 315 26.34 1.02 11.66
CA PRO A 315 27.15 0.56 10.53
C PRO A 315 28.65 0.62 10.86
N ALA A 316 29.43 -0.31 10.31
CA ALA A 316 30.88 -0.30 10.44
C ALA A 316 31.51 0.90 9.71
N GLN A 317 30.89 1.35 8.61
CA GLN A 317 31.29 2.50 7.82
C GLN A 317 30.06 3.38 7.58
N PRO A 318 29.70 4.27 8.52
CA PRO A 318 28.54 5.15 8.36
C PRO A 318 28.70 6.02 7.10
N PRO A 319 27.63 6.20 6.30
CA PRO A 319 27.68 7.13 5.17
C PRO A 319 27.77 8.57 5.65
N THR A 320 28.41 9.41 4.84
CA THR A 320 28.50 10.87 5.07
C THR A 320 27.35 11.60 4.39
N LEU A 321 26.89 12.71 4.96
CA LEU A 321 25.89 13.59 4.35
C LEU A 321 26.57 14.77 3.64
N SER A 322 26.14 15.09 2.42
CA SER A 322 26.58 16.26 1.65
C SER A 322 25.37 17.04 1.12
N LEU A 323 25.27 18.31 1.50
CA LEU A 323 24.25 19.23 0.95
C LEU A 323 24.72 19.94 -0.33
N THR A 324 25.97 19.72 -0.73
CA THR A 324 26.50 20.19 -2.01
C THR A 324 26.24 19.12 -3.07
N PRO A 325 25.73 19.50 -4.25
CA PRO A 325 25.71 18.62 -5.40
C PRO A 325 27.13 18.13 -5.70
N ALA A 326 27.30 16.82 -5.76
CA ALA A 326 28.56 16.19 -6.14
C ALA A 326 28.27 15.20 -7.27
N ASP A 327 29.19 15.10 -8.23
CA ASP A 327 29.11 14.08 -9.26
C ASP A 327 29.26 12.71 -8.59
N CYS A 328 28.26 11.86 -8.81
CA CYS A 328 28.19 10.49 -8.32
C CYS A 328 28.62 9.56 -9.46
N PRO A 329 29.91 9.20 -9.57
CA PRO A 329 30.43 8.60 -10.79
C PRO A 329 29.91 7.17 -11.04
N ASP A 330 29.44 6.49 -10.00
CA ASP A 330 29.05 5.09 -10.00
C ASP A 330 27.56 4.87 -9.67
N ALA A 331 26.77 5.93 -9.61
CA ALA A 331 25.33 5.87 -9.40
C ALA A 331 24.59 7.10 -9.93
N HIS A 332 23.34 6.93 -10.32
CA HIS A 332 22.55 7.99 -10.98
C HIS A 332 21.20 8.28 -10.33
N GLY A 333 21.04 8.04 -9.02
CA GLY A 333 19.78 8.21 -8.28
C GLY A 333 19.10 9.60 -8.35
N GLY A 334 19.84 10.65 -8.68
CA GLY A 334 19.27 11.98 -8.96
C GLY A 334 18.67 12.72 -7.74
N PRO A 335 18.05 13.90 -7.95
CA PRO A 335 17.40 14.66 -6.89
C PRO A 335 16.09 14.01 -6.40
N PRO A 336 15.63 14.31 -5.16
CA PRO A 336 16.22 15.25 -4.22
C PRO A 336 17.36 14.67 -3.38
N ALA A 337 17.56 13.34 -3.36
CA ALA A 337 18.67 12.71 -2.68
C ALA A 337 19.18 11.46 -3.40
N ALA A 338 20.49 11.29 -3.45
CA ALA A 338 21.18 10.14 -4.06
C ALA A 338 22.23 9.56 -3.10
N TYR A 339 22.54 8.27 -3.25
CA TYR A 339 23.64 7.60 -2.56
C TYR A 339 24.77 7.30 -3.54
N CYS A 340 26.00 7.64 -3.18
CA CYS A 340 27.22 7.41 -3.96
C CYS A 340 28.07 6.30 -3.33
N PRO A 341 28.06 5.08 -3.90
CA PRO A 341 28.78 3.95 -3.33
C PRO A 341 30.31 4.14 -3.31
N ALA A 342 30.90 4.85 -4.26
CA ALA A 342 32.34 5.06 -4.36
C ALA A 342 32.90 5.83 -3.17
N THR A 343 32.16 6.85 -2.70
CA THR A 343 32.58 7.72 -1.61
C THR A 343 31.84 7.45 -0.30
N ASN A 344 30.85 6.56 -0.32
CA ASN A 344 29.93 6.32 0.80
C ASN A 344 29.26 7.63 1.28
N THR A 345 28.66 8.36 0.34
CA THR A 345 28.09 9.69 0.59
C THR A 345 26.63 9.75 0.14
N ILE A 346 25.76 10.32 0.96
CA ILE A 346 24.41 10.70 0.59
C ILE A 346 24.44 12.18 0.20
N THR A 347 24.12 12.49 -1.05
CA THR A 347 24.04 13.86 -1.55
C THR A 347 22.59 14.32 -1.56
N VAL A 348 22.30 15.50 -1.01
CA VAL A 348 20.95 16.06 -0.91
C VAL A 348 20.90 17.41 -1.60
N ASN A 349 19.94 17.57 -2.52
CA ASN A 349 19.52 18.89 -3.00
C ASN A 349 18.48 19.43 -2.02
N LEU A 350 18.94 20.28 -1.09
CA LEU A 350 18.09 20.77 0.01
C LEU A 350 16.84 21.51 -0.49
N ALA A 351 16.94 22.31 -1.55
CA ALA A 351 15.80 23.05 -2.09
C ALA A 351 14.75 22.11 -2.70
N ALA A 352 15.19 21.07 -3.42
CA ALA A 352 14.28 20.06 -3.96
C ALA A 352 13.64 19.23 -2.84
N LEU A 353 14.41 18.89 -1.81
CA LEU A 353 13.93 18.14 -0.65
C LEU A 353 12.92 18.95 0.17
N GLN A 354 13.15 20.25 0.38
CA GLN A 354 12.18 21.16 1.02
C GLN A 354 10.87 21.29 0.24
N LYS A 355 10.93 21.27 -1.09
CA LYS A 355 9.72 21.29 -1.92
C LYS A 355 8.93 19.99 -1.78
N LEU A 356 9.63 18.85 -1.72
CA LEU A 356 9.02 17.55 -1.53
C LEU A 356 8.40 17.42 -0.13
N GLY A 357 9.12 17.90 0.90
CA GLY A 357 8.70 17.82 2.29
C GLY A 357 7.76 18.94 2.74
N LYS A 358 7.00 19.53 1.81
CA LYS A 358 6.08 20.62 2.14
C LYS A 358 4.73 20.00 2.55
N PRO A 359 4.17 20.33 3.73
CA PRO A 359 2.87 19.84 4.14
C PRO A 359 1.79 20.21 3.13
N GLN A 360 1.12 19.20 2.55
CA GLN A 360 -0.01 19.34 1.63
C GLN A 360 -0.89 18.08 1.69
N ASP A 361 -2.16 18.22 1.34
CA ASP A 361 -3.13 17.13 1.40
C ASP A 361 -4.23 17.26 0.32
N GLU A 362 -5.35 16.59 0.52
CA GLU A 362 -6.51 16.62 -0.38
C GLU A 362 -7.05 18.04 -0.64
N ALA A 363 -6.90 18.98 0.30
CA ALA A 363 -7.30 20.37 0.10
C ALA A 363 -6.42 21.08 -0.95
N ASP A 364 -5.20 20.58 -1.17
CA ASP A 364 -4.27 21.01 -2.21
C ASP A 364 -4.32 20.13 -3.48
N TYR A 365 -5.26 19.17 -3.54
CA TYR A 365 -5.41 18.19 -4.63
C TYR A 365 -4.21 17.25 -4.80
N VAL A 366 -3.54 16.89 -3.70
CA VAL A 366 -2.50 15.87 -3.65
C VAL A 366 -2.85 14.83 -2.58
N LEU A 367 -2.20 13.67 -2.61
CA LEU A 367 -2.21 12.79 -1.43
C LEU A 367 -1.40 13.44 -0.31
N VAL A 368 -1.62 12.99 0.93
CA VAL A 368 -0.86 13.44 2.10
C VAL A 368 0.63 13.44 1.84
N GLN A 369 1.25 14.56 2.15
CA GLN A 369 2.68 14.77 2.12
C GLN A 369 3.07 15.81 3.17
N GLY A 370 4.31 15.73 3.62
CA GLY A 370 4.88 16.51 4.71
C GLY A 370 6.36 16.19 4.86
N ASP A 371 6.93 16.47 6.01
CA ASP A 371 8.34 16.28 6.30
C ASP A 371 8.85 14.86 6.01
N ASP A 372 8.11 13.82 6.36
CA ASP A 372 8.52 12.44 6.20
C ASP A 372 8.41 11.97 4.75
N THR A 373 7.60 12.64 3.92
CA THR A 373 7.72 12.49 2.44
C THR A 373 9.14 12.79 1.96
N ALA A 374 9.84 13.74 2.60
CA ALA A 374 11.23 14.06 2.32
C ALA A 374 12.22 13.22 3.12
N LEU A 375 12.01 13.06 4.43
CA LEU A 375 12.96 12.37 5.30
C LEU A 375 13.05 10.88 4.96
N SER A 376 11.94 10.21 4.63
CA SER A 376 11.93 8.82 4.16
C SER A 376 12.78 8.61 2.90
N VAL A 377 12.88 9.60 2.00
CA VAL A 377 13.79 9.54 0.84
C VAL A 377 15.24 9.55 1.30
N VAL A 378 15.62 10.38 2.26
CA VAL A 378 16.99 10.39 2.81
C VAL A 378 17.29 9.08 3.56
N MET A 379 16.33 8.56 4.34
CA MET A 379 16.43 7.26 4.98
C MET A 379 16.68 6.14 3.96
N SER A 380 15.97 6.15 2.82
CA SER A 380 16.17 5.15 1.76
C SER A 380 17.60 5.15 1.20
N ARG A 381 18.23 6.33 1.08
CA ARG A 381 19.64 6.44 0.66
C ARG A 381 20.61 5.95 1.72
N TYR A 382 20.26 6.09 2.99
CA TYR A 382 20.99 5.45 4.07
C TYR A 382 20.87 3.92 4.02
N MET A 383 19.69 3.38 3.69
CA MET A 383 19.50 1.94 3.54
C MET A 383 20.36 1.36 2.41
N LEU A 384 20.48 2.05 1.28
CA LEU A 384 21.42 1.66 0.21
C LEU A 384 22.88 1.58 0.69
N ALA A 385 23.29 2.42 1.64
CA ALA A 385 24.61 2.34 2.25
C ALA A 385 24.79 1.08 3.11
N LEU A 386 23.75 0.69 3.86
CA LEU A 386 23.76 -0.56 4.62
C LEU A 386 23.80 -1.78 3.69
N GLU A 387 23.04 -1.74 2.60
CA GLU A 387 23.04 -2.76 1.56
C GLU A 387 24.43 -2.90 0.92
N ARG A 388 25.08 -1.77 0.58
CA ARG A 388 26.47 -1.76 0.07
C ARG A 388 27.41 -2.41 1.06
N GLN A 389 27.32 -2.03 2.34
CA GLN A 389 28.18 -2.59 3.39
C GLN A 389 27.96 -4.10 3.56
N ARG A 390 26.74 -4.59 3.35
CA ARG A 390 26.40 -6.01 3.37
C ARG A 390 26.84 -6.75 2.10
N GLY A 391 27.26 -6.04 1.06
CA GLY A 391 27.77 -6.61 -0.19
C GLY A 391 26.69 -7.20 -1.08
N VAL A 392 25.45 -6.70 -0.97
CA VAL A 392 24.34 -7.09 -1.86
C VAL A 392 24.23 -6.11 -3.04
N PRO A 393 23.72 -6.55 -4.20
CA PRO A 393 23.56 -5.68 -5.38
C PRO A 393 22.63 -4.50 -5.09
N LEU A 394 22.90 -3.34 -5.70
CA LEU A 394 22.21 -2.08 -5.43
C LEU A 394 21.45 -1.51 -6.64
N ASP A 395 21.64 -2.09 -7.82
CA ASP A 395 21.19 -1.61 -9.12
C ASP A 395 20.16 -2.56 -9.74
N THR A 396 19.21 -2.99 -8.91
CA THR A 396 18.20 -3.98 -9.30
C THR A 396 16.82 -3.65 -8.75
N ALA A 397 15.79 -4.24 -9.36
CA ALA A 397 14.42 -4.12 -8.89
C ALA A 397 14.23 -4.72 -7.48
N THR A 398 14.98 -5.77 -7.14
CA THR A 398 15.00 -6.35 -5.80
C THR A 398 15.65 -5.41 -4.78
N ALA A 399 16.73 -4.72 -5.16
CA ALA A 399 17.34 -3.69 -4.31
C ALA A 399 16.33 -2.58 -4.00
N ALA A 400 15.59 -2.09 -5.01
CA ALA A 400 14.55 -1.08 -4.82
C ALA A 400 13.49 -1.49 -3.78
N LEU A 401 12.99 -2.73 -3.83
CA LEU A 401 12.06 -3.25 -2.81
C LEU A 401 12.72 -3.46 -1.45
N ARG A 402 13.94 -3.97 -1.42
CA ARG A 402 14.68 -4.16 -0.17
C ARG A 402 14.95 -2.83 0.52
N THR A 403 15.30 -1.79 -0.22
CA THR A 403 15.47 -0.43 0.27
C THR A 403 14.18 0.10 0.88
N ALA A 404 13.02 -0.11 0.22
CA ALA A 404 11.72 0.26 0.78
C ALA A 404 11.42 -0.49 2.10
N CYS A 405 11.69 -1.80 2.13
CA CYS A 405 11.53 -2.61 3.34
C CYS A 405 12.43 -2.12 4.48
N LEU A 406 13.73 -1.93 4.24
CA LEU A 406 14.66 -1.42 5.26
C LEU A 406 14.28 -0.02 5.72
N THR A 407 13.72 0.81 4.84
CA THR A 407 13.19 2.12 5.21
C THR A 407 12.01 1.97 6.17
N GLY A 408 11.10 1.02 5.95
CA GLY A 408 10.05 0.67 6.90
C GLY A 408 10.58 0.18 8.25
N VAL A 409 11.70 -0.55 8.27
CA VAL A 409 12.39 -0.93 9.53
C VAL A 409 12.91 0.30 10.26
N ALA A 410 13.48 1.27 9.53
CA ALA A 410 13.95 2.53 10.13
C ALA A 410 12.79 3.29 10.80
N HIS A 411 11.65 3.39 10.12
CA HIS A 411 10.44 3.97 10.69
C HIS A 411 10.03 3.24 11.98
N ARG A 412 9.94 1.91 11.95
CA ARG A 412 9.61 1.13 13.15
C ARG A 412 10.54 1.39 14.32
N LYS A 413 11.85 1.48 14.08
CA LYS A 413 12.84 1.76 15.13
C LYS A 413 12.78 3.19 15.65
N MET A 414 12.16 4.12 14.92
CA MET A 414 11.94 5.51 15.31
C MET A 414 10.53 5.79 15.81
N ALA A 415 9.70 4.75 16.01
CA ALA A 415 8.39 4.89 16.63
C ALA A 415 8.48 5.41 18.09
N GLU A 416 9.59 5.10 18.76
CA GLU A 416 9.98 5.75 20.03
C GLU A 416 11.12 6.76 19.76
N PRO A 417 11.13 7.92 20.45
CA PRO A 417 12.18 8.90 20.30
C PRO A 417 13.58 8.35 20.57
N VAL A 418 14.50 8.58 19.63
CA VAL A 418 15.90 8.19 19.70
C VAL A 418 16.72 9.31 20.35
N GLU A 419 17.11 9.11 21.61
CA GLU A 419 17.98 10.05 22.34
C GLU A 419 19.41 10.07 21.78
N LEU A 420 19.93 11.21 21.38
CA LEU A 420 21.26 11.35 20.79
C LEU A 420 22.29 11.90 21.79
N PRO A 421 23.59 11.59 21.63
CA PRO A 421 24.64 12.15 22.48
C PRO A 421 24.73 13.68 22.46
N SER A 422 24.21 14.31 21.41
CA SER A 422 24.08 15.77 21.28
C SER A 422 23.05 16.38 22.24
N GLY A 423 22.24 15.56 22.92
CA GLY A 423 21.11 15.98 23.75
C GLY A 423 19.83 16.24 22.96
N LYS A 424 19.83 15.99 21.65
CA LYS A 424 18.63 16.02 20.80
C LYS A 424 17.94 14.66 20.82
N SER A 425 16.64 14.65 20.53
CA SER A 425 15.89 13.44 20.22
C SER A 425 15.41 13.50 18.77
N PHE A 426 15.22 12.33 18.16
CA PHE A 426 14.59 12.20 16.85
C PHE A 426 13.64 11.00 16.88
N GLY A 427 12.39 11.21 16.53
CA GLY A 427 11.37 10.16 16.49
C GLY A 427 10.31 10.53 15.48
N MET A 428 9.56 9.54 15.04
CA MET A 428 8.40 9.77 14.20
C MET A 428 7.24 10.31 15.01
N THR A 429 6.37 11.05 14.34
CA THR A 429 5.09 11.47 14.88
C THR A 429 3.93 10.75 14.19
N ALA A 430 2.72 10.98 14.68
CA ALA A 430 1.53 10.48 14.00
C ALA A 430 1.34 11.26 12.69
N GLY A 431 1.24 10.55 11.57
CA GLY A 431 1.13 11.16 10.24
C GLY A 431 2.27 10.77 9.31
N ASP A 432 3.51 10.71 9.82
CA ASP A 432 4.73 10.45 9.04
C ASP A 432 4.60 9.19 8.17
N LEU A 433 4.12 8.09 8.74
CA LEU A 433 3.96 6.84 7.99
C LEU A 433 2.94 6.93 6.85
N ASP A 434 1.92 7.78 6.98
CA ASP A 434 0.92 7.97 5.92
C ASP A 434 1.53 8.75 4.76
N GLU A 435 2.41 9.70 5.05
CA GLU A 435 3.21 10.42 4.05
C GLU A 435 4.17 9.51 3.31
N ALA A 436 4.90 8.64 4.02
CA ALA A 436 5.78 7.65 3.39
C ALA A 436 5.00 6.70 2.48
N VAL A 437 3.84 6.22 2.91
CA VAL A 437 2.95 5.34 2.12
C VAL A 437 2.42 6.07 0.88
N ALA A 438 1.97 7.31 1.02
CA ALA A 438 1.55 8.13 -0.11
C ALA A 438 2.70 8.44 -1.08
N GLY A 439 3.90 8.67 -0.55
CA GLY A 439 5.13 8.89 -1.32
C GLY A 439 5.54 7.67 -2.14
N LEU A 440 5.44 6.46 -1.58
CA LEU A 440 5.68 5.19 -2.30
C LEU A 440 4.75 5.02 -3.50
N LEU A 441 3.55 5.59 -3.46
CA LEU A 441 2.60 5.56 -4.56
C LEU A 441 2.89 6.66 -5.60
N THR A 442 3.05 7.89 -5.13
CA THR A 442 3.07 9.11 -5.98
C THR A 442 4.46 9.41 -6.56
N ASN A 443 5.47 9.56 -5.70
CA ASN A 443 6.83 9.95 -6.12
C ASN A 443 7.77 8.75 -6.30
N ARG A 444 7.47 7.61 -5.65
CA ARG A 444 8.16 6.32 -5.76
C ARG A 444 9.60 6.31 -5.26
N LEU A 445 10.10 7.43 -4.73
CA LEU A 445 11.52 7.67 -4.45
C LEU A 445 12.06 6.79 -3.33
N VAL A 446 11.26 6.40 -2.34
CA VAL A 446 11.73 5.51 -1.27
C VAL A 446 12.07 4.11 -1.79
N ALA A 447 11.35 3.65 -2.82
CA ALA A 447 11.51 2.32 -3.40
C ALA A 447 12.29 2.39 -4.72
N THR A 448 13.48 2.99 -4.72
CA THR A 448 14.36 2.98 -5.88
C THR A 448 15.70 2.35 -5.56
N ASP A 449 16.30 1.75 -6.58
CA ASP A 449 17.68 1.31 -6.58
C ASP A 449 18.66 2.52 -6.55
N VAL A 450 19.96 2.26 -6.56
CA VAL A 450 21.01 3.29 -6.51
C VAL A 450 21.00 4.23 -7.72
N ASN A 451 20.40 3.81 -8.83
CA ASN A 451 20.28 4.57 -10.08
C ASN A 451 18.92 5.27 -10.23
N GLY A 452 18.05 5.18 -9.22
CA GLY A 452 16.72 5.80 -9.24
C GLY A 452 15.67 4.98 -9.99
N ALA A 453 15.99 3.76 -10.43
CA ALA A 453 15.02 2.86 -11.03
C ALA A 453 14.13 2.22 -9.96
N THR A 454 12.85 2.02 -10.27
CA THR A 454 11.85 1.45 -9.35
C THR A 454 11.04 0.34 -10.01
N VAL A 455 10.29 -0.40 -9.21
CA VAL A 455 9.32 -1.41 -9.68
C VAL A 455 8.05 -0.72 -10.20
N PRO A 456 7.29 -1.34 -11.12
CA PRO A 456 6.13 -0.71 -11.75
C PRO A 456 4.98 -0.41 -10.78
N ALA A 457 4.58 -1.36 -9.93
CA ALA A 457 3.36 -1.25 -9.12
C ALA A 457 3.60 -0.66 -7.72
N GLY A 458 2.79 0.34 -7.33
CA GLY A 458 2.78 0.93 -5.99
C GLY A 458 2.36 -0.06 -4.92
N PHE A 459 1.47 -0.99 -5.27
CA PHE A 459 1.13 -2.12 -4.40
C PHE A 459 2.37 -2.86 -3.88
N THR A 460 3.31 -3.20 -4.77
CA THR A 460 4.53 -3.95 -4.41
C THR A 460 5.49 -3.09 -3.61
N ARG A 461 5.62 -1.79 -3.95
CA ARG A 461 6.40 -0.81 -3.17
C ARG A 461 5.90 -0.71 -1.72
N ILE A 462 4.59 -0.56 -1.53
CA ILE A 462 3.96 -0.47 -0.21
C ILE A 462 4.05 -1.81 0.54
N THR A 463 3.88 -2.95 -0.14
CA THR A 463 4.05 -4.28 0.47
C THR A 463 5.46 -4.49 1.04
N ALA A 464 6.48 -4.02 0.30
CA ALA A 464 7.85 -4.09 0.77
C ALA A 464 8.08 -3.21 1.99
N PHE A 465 7.65 -1.95 1.95
CA PHE A 465 7.73 -1.04 3.10
C PHE A 465 7.04 -1.60 4.35
N ARG A 466 5.80 -2.07 4.21
CA ARG A 466 5.02 -2.71 5.29
C ARG A 466 5.70 -3.93 5.90
N SER A 467 6.40 -4.71 5.08
CA SER A 467 7.19 -5.85 5.56
C SER A 467 8.27 -5.41 6.55
N GLY A 468 8.85 -4.24 6.35
CA GLY A 468 9.82 -3.65 7.28
C GLY A 468 9.18 -3.07 8.53
N VAL A 469 8.05 -2.35 8.38
CA VAL A 469 7.33 -1.75 9.52
C VAL A 469 6.90 -2.80 10.56
N THR A 470 6.53 -3.99 10.08
CA THR A 470 6.10 -5.13 10.92
C THR A 470 7.20 -6.13 11.23
N GLY A 471 8.42 -5.90 10.74
CA GLY A 471 9.51 -6.87 10.75
C GLY A 471 10.83 -6.28 11.22
N ASP A 472 11.92 -6.88 10.74
CA ASP A 472 13.29 -6.48 11.03
C ASP A 472 14.16 -6.50 9.76
N GLU A 473 15.42 -6.09 9.89
CA GLU A 473 16.37 -6.05 8.79
C GLU A 473 16.56 -7.43 8.14
N GLN A 474 16.62 -8.49 8.96
CA GLN A 474 16.89 -9.84 8.47
C GLN A 474 15.72 -10.36 7.64
N LEU A 475 14.49 -10.02 8.00
CA LEU A 475 13.30 -10.29 7.23
C LEU A 475 13.35 -9.59 5.87
N CYS A 476 13.76 -8.32 5.81
CA CYS A 476 13.95 -7.61 4.53
C CYS A 476 14.99 -8.31 3.64
N TYR A 477 16.15 -8.67 4.20
CA TYR A 477 17.18 -9.42 3.46
C TYR A 477 16.75 -10.83 3.09
N ASN A 478 15.82 -11.46 3.79
CA ASN A 478 15.32 -12.79 3.46
C ASN A 478 14.25 -12.76 2.37
N ARG A 479 13.35 -11.76 2.42
CA ARG A 479 12.24 -11.58 1.47
C ARG A 479 12.74 -11.01 0.14
N PHE A 480 13.61 -10.00 0.18
CA PHE A 480 14.10 -9.25 -0.99
C PHE A 480 15.59 -9.53 -1.21
N ARG A 481 15.90 -10.80 -1.50
CA ARG A 481 17.26 -11.26 -1.81
C ARG A 481 17.42 -11.53 -3.28
N GLU A 482 18.63 -11.33 -3.74
CA GLU A 482 19.03 -11.79 -5.06
C GLU A 482 19.68 -13.16 -4.95
N ASP A 483 19.49 -13.98 -5.97
CA ASP A 483 20.32 -15.18 -6.12
C ASP A 483 21.69 -14.72 -6.62
N MET A 484 22.74 -14.98 -5.84
CA MET A 484 24.11 -14.84 -6.33
C MET A 484 24.34 -15.96 -7.35
N SER A 485 24.24 -15.64 -8.64
CA SER A 485 24.55 -16.56 -9.74
C SER A 485 26.02 -16.92 -9.78
#